data_AF-A0A932CN09-F1
#
_entry.id   AF-A0A932CN09-F1
#
_cell.length_a   1.000
_cell.length_b   1.000
_cell.length_c   1.000
_cell.angle_alpha   90.00
_cell.angle_beta   90.00
_cell.angle_gamma   90.00
#
_symmetry.space_group_name_H-M   'P 1'
#
loop_
_entity.id
_entity.type
_entity.pdbx_description
1 polymer ?
#
loop_
_entity_poly.entity_id
_entity_poly.type
_entity_poly.pdbx_seq_one_letter_code
_entity_poly.pdbx_strand_id
1 'polypeptide(L)'
;MERLGKGIGRKIGLVGLLLLFLWGCTVSLLDQAWQGNLNPQDGNQIIISYCQSCHIHKDIPNNQCLEEKPVLYDRPPYKTATECWICHFVESNSWSLYQENRHTRRPEEVKQGQYKDFEKKASKEIESRRQKQKDDKGPSQLSQQRP
;
A
#
# COMPACT_ATOMS: atom_id res chain seq x y z
N MET A 1 -30.63 40.71 -41.50
CA MET A 1 -30.25 40.87 -40.09
C MET A 1 -30.97 39.76 -39.34
N GLU A 2 -30.39 38.74 -38.72
CA GLU A 2 -29.05 38.47 -38.18
C GLU A 2 -28.81 36.95 -38.25
N ARG A 3 -27.67 36.54 -38.82
CA ARG A 3 -27.07 35.22 -38.54
C ARG A 3 -25.92 35.51 -37.60
N LEU A 4 -25.97 35.05 -36.35
CA LEU A 4 -24.81 34.87 -35.47
C LEU A 4 -25.29 34.22 -34.16
N GLY A 5 -24.56 33.23 -33.65
CA GLY A 5 -24.64 32.88 -32.22
C GLY A 5 -25.06 31.46 -31.82
N LYS A 6 -25.50 30.57 -32.74
CA LYS A 6 -25.97 29.20 -32.37
C LYS A 6 -24.97 28.08 -32.69
N GLY A 7 -23.67 28.32 -32.56
CA GLY A 7 -22.64 27.28 -32.81
C GLY A 7 -21.66 27.05 -31.67
N ILE A 8 -21.43 28.08 -30.85
CA ILE A 8 -20.33 28.11 -29.88
C ILE A 8 -20.79 27.58 -28.51
N GLY A 9 -22.00 27.92 -28.06
CA GLY A 9 -22.53 27.47 -26.76
C GLY A 9 -22.71 25.95 -26.62
N ARG A 10 -23.09 25.25 -27.70
CA ARG A 10 -23.24 23.78 -27.70
C ARG A 10 -21.91 23.04 -27.59
N LYS A 11 -20.83 23.59 -28.16
CA LYS A 11 -19.50 22.98 -28.07
C LYS A 11 -18.86 23.22 -26.69
N ILE A 12 -19.06 24.42 -26.12
CA ILE A 12 -18.59 24.76 -24.77
C ILE A 12 -19.31 23.92 -23.71
N GLY A 13 -20.64 23.71 -23.84
CA GLY A 13 -21.39 22.86 -22.91
C GLY A 13 -20.96 21.39 -22.93
N LEU A 14 -20.59 20.85 -24.10
CA LEU A 14 -20.18 19.46 -24.24
C LEU A 14 -18.74 19.22 -23.74
N VAL A 15 -17.84 20.20 -23.95
CA VAL A 15 -16.48 20.17 -23.38
C VAL A 15 -16.51 20.35 -21.86
N GLY A 16 -17.35 21.24 -21.33
CA GLY A 16 -17.54 21.42 -19.89
C GLY A 16 -18.09 20.17 -19.19
N LEU A 17 -19.02 19.45 -19.83
CA LEU A 17 -19.55 18.18 -19.33
C LEU A 17 -18.47 17.07 -19.34
N LEU A 18 -17.62 17.02 -20.37
CA LEU A 18 -16.53 16.04 -20.47
C LEU A 18 -15.43 16.28 -19.42
N LEU A 19 -15.15 17.53 -19.06
CA LEU A 19 -14.16 17.87 -18.02
C LEU A 19 -14.64 17.48 -16.60
N LEU A 20 -15.95 17.46 -16.34
CA LEU A 20 -16.49 17.02 -15.04
C LEU A 20 -16.33 15.51 -14.80
N PHE A 21 -16.25 14.70 -15.86
CA PHE A 21 -15.99 13.25 -15.74
C PHE A 21 -14.51 12.91 -15.48
N LEU A 22 -13.59 13.87 -15.61
CA LEU A 22 -12.17 13.67 -15.33
C LEU A 22 -11.79 13.86 -13.86
N TRP A 23 -12.77 14.02 -12.96
CA TRP A 23 -12.55 13.90 -11.52
C TRP A 23 -12.35 12.42 -11.17
N GLY A 24 -11.20 11.87 -11.59
CA GLY A 24 -10.77 10.55 -11.21
C GLY A 24 -10.56 10.50 -9.70
N CYS A 25 -11.16 9.50 -9.04
CA CYS A 25 -10.87 9.22 -7.65
C CYS A 25 -9.39 8.82 -7.54
N THR A 26 -8.56 9.71 -6.98
CA THR A 26 -7.15 9.40 -6.70
C THR A 26 -7.09 8.35 -5.60
N VAL A 27 -6.32 7.28 -5.79
CA VAL A 27 -6.08 6.27 -4.74
C VAL A 27 -5.36 6.94 -3.57
N SER A 28 -5.89 6.79 -2.34
CA SER A 28 -5.32 7.46 -1.18
C SER A 28 -3.89 6.96 -0.91
N LEU A 29 -3.05 7.81 -0.30
CA LEU A 29 -1.70 7.39 0.10
C LEU A 29 -1.72 6.21 1.07
N LEU A 30 -2.76 6.14 1.90
CA LEU A 30 -2.97 5.03 2.82
C LEU A 30 -3.25 3.73 2.07
N ASP A 31 -4.11 3.74 1.06
CA ASP A 31 -4.38 2.57 0.23
C ASP A 31 -3.13 2.13 -0.53
N GLN A 32 -2.36 3.08 -1.05
CA GLN A 32 -1.09 2.79 -1.70
C GLN A 32 -0.10 2.14 -0.72
N ALA A 33 -0.03 2.61 0.53
CA ALA A 33 0.80 1.99 1.56
C ALA A 33 0.35 0.56 1.88
N TRP A 34 -0.96 0.31 2.04
CA TRP A 34 -1.51 -1.02 2.30
C TRP A 34 -1.34 -2.01 1.15
N GLN A 35 -1.26 -1.52 -0.07
CA GLN A 35 -0.99 -2.32 -1.27
C GLN A 35 0.51 -2.54 -1.49
N GLY A 36 1.36 -1.93 -0.65
CA GLY A 36 2.80 -1.94 -0.79
C GLY A 36 3.32 -0.98 -1.86
N ASN A 37 2.50 -0.23 -2.60
CA ASN A 37 2.91 0.54 -3.79
C ASN A 37 3.88 1.70 -3.52
N LEU A 38 4.15 2.04 -2.26
CA LEU A 38 5.12 3.05 -1.86
C LEU A 38 6.51 2.45 -1.62
N ASN A 39 7.53 3.30 -1.48
CA ASN A 39 8.82 2.81 -0.99
C ASN A 39 8.66 2.31 0.48
N PRO A 40 9.50 1.35 0.93
CA PRO A 40 9.32 0.71 2.23
C PRO A 40 9.28 1.68 3.42
N GLN A 41 10.08 2.73 3.38
CA GLN A 41 10.17 3.71 4.47
C GLN A 41 8.87 4.52 4.59
N ASP A 42 8.42 5.13 3.50
CA ASP A 42 7.21 5.94 3.47
C ASP A 42 5.96 5.09 3.73
N GLY A 43 5.91 3.89 3.14
CA GLY A 43 4.81 2.94 3.35
C GLY A 43 4.66 2.55 4.82
N ASN A 44 5.76 2.20 5.48
CA ASN A 44 5.74 1.88 6.91
C ASN A 44 5.37 3.09 7.75
N GLN A 45 5.90 4.28 7.47
CA GLN A 45 5.58 5.49 8.22
C GLN A 45 4.09 5.82 8.15
N ILE A 46 3.49 5.74 6.96
CA ILE A 46 2.05 5.98 6.76
C ILE A 46 1.23 4.93 7.52
N ILE A 47 1.56 3.65 7.41
CA ILE A 47 0.84 2.58 8.12
C ILE A 47 0.98 2.72 9.64
N ILE A 48 2.18 2.97 10.16
CA ILE A 48 2.41 3.17 11.59
C ILE A 48 1.61 4.36 12.10
N SER A 49 1.62 5.48 11.38
CA SER A 49 0.84 6.67 11.75
C SER A 49 -0.66 6.37 11.77
N TYR A 50 -1.16 5.62 10.79
CA TYR A 50 -2.54 5.16 10.76
C TYR A 50 -2.87 4.21 11.92
N CYS A 51 -1.96 3.29 12.27
CA CYS A 51 -2.14 2.40 13.42
C CYS A 51 -2.18 3.20 14.72
N GLN A 52 -1.23 4.12 14.94
CA GLN A 52 -1.13 4.98 16.12
C GLN A 52 -2.32 5.94 16.28
N SER A 53 -3.06 6.23 15.20
CA SER A 53 -4.33 6.96 15.29
C SER A 53 -5.39 6.22 16.11
N CYS A 54 -5.28 4.90 16.26
CA CYS A 54 -6.12 4.12 17.16
C CYS A 54 -5.55 4.05 18.57
N HIS A 55 -6.42 4.23 19.57
CA HIS A 55 -6.06 4.22 20.99
C HIS A 55 -5.30 2.95 21.44
N ILE A 56 -5.56 1.79 20.82
CA ILE A 56 -4.93 0.49 21.15
C ILE A 56 -3.46 0.44 20.72
N HIS A 57 -3.05 1.28 19.76
CA HIS A 57 -1.75 1.22 19.10
C HIS A 57 -0.93 2.50 19.27
N LYS A 58 -1.42 3.45 20.07
CA LYS A 58 -0.82 4.78 20.25
C LYS A 58 0.64 4.74 20.69
N ASP A 59 0.99 3.76 21.53
CA ASP A 59 2.30 3.66 22.15
C ASP A 59 3.20 2.60 21.50
N ILE A 60 2.85 2.08 20.30
CA ILE A 60 3.75 1.18 19.58
C ILE A 60 4.98 1.98 19.12
N PRO A 61 6.19 1.60 19.56
CA PRO A 61 7.41 2.24 19.08
C PRO A 61 7.67 1.85 17.63
N ASN A 62 8.25 2.79 16.88
CA ASN A 62 8.55 2.62 15.46
C ASN A 62 9.40 1.34 15.26
N ASN A 63 8.96 0.48 14.36
CA ASN A 63 9.65 -0.72 13.87
C ASN A 63 9.81 -1.91 14.85
N GLN A 64 9.45 -1.81 16.14
CA GLN A 64 9.57 -2.95 17.06
C GLN A 64 8.82 -4.20 16.55
N CYS A 65 7.65 -4.02 15.93
CA CYS A 65 6.90 -5.12 15.35
C CYS A 65 7.65 -5.83 14.20
N LEU A 66 8.49 -5.11 13.46
CA LEU A 66 9.26 -5.67 12.34
C LEU A 66 10.51 -6.43 12.81
N GLU A 67 10.97 -6.18 14.03
CA GLU A 67 12.10 -6.92 14.62
C GLU A 67 11.61 -8.18 15.35
N GLU A 68 10.49 -8.09 16.05
CA GLU A 68 10.03 -9.17 16.94
C GLU A 68 9.09 -10.18 16.29
N LYS A 69 8.24 -9.76 15.36
CA LYS A 69 7.16 -10.62 14.85
C LYS A 69 7.56 -11.57 13.73
N PRO A 70 8.51 -11.26 12.82
CA PRO A 70 8.88 -12.19 11.75
C PRO A 70 9.35 -13.56 12.23
N VAL A 71 9.96 -13.65 13.43
CA VAL A 71 10.42 -14.92 14.02
C VAL A 71 9.28 -15.92 14.28
N LEU A 72 8.04 -15.44 14.40
CA LEU A 72 6.86 -16.27 14.63
C LEU A 72 6.40 -16.99 13.35
N TYR A 73 6.91 -16.59 12.18
CA TYR A 73 6.52 -17.14 10.89
C TYR A 73 7.58 -18.09 10.34
N ASP A 74 7.13 -19.17 9.72
CA ASP A 74 7.99 -20.18 9.10
C ASP A 74 8.16 -20.00 7.58
N ARG A 75 7.40 -19.08 6.96
CA ARG A 75 7.30 -18.92 5.51
C ARG A 75 7.61 -17.50 5.02
N PRO A 76 8.24 -17.34 3.85
CA PRO A 76 8.26 -16.07 3.15
C PRO A 76 6.84 -15.69 2.67
N PRO A 77 6.54 -14.40 2.53
CA PRO A 77 7.41 -13.24 2.80
C PRO A 77 7.50 -12.87 4.30
N TYR A 78 6.66 -13.43 5.16
CA TYR A 78 6.48 -13.02 6.54
C TYR A 78 7.74 -13.15 7.41
N LYS A 79 8.46 -14.27 7.24
CA LYS A 79 9.69 -14.57 8.00
C LYS A 79 10.79 -13.51 7.82
N THR A 80 10.75 -12.78 6.71
CA THR A 80 11.73 -11.73 6.38
C THR A 80 11.04 -10.38 6.16
N ALA A 81 9.86 -10.18 6.74
CA ALA A 81 9.07 -9.00 6.52
C ALA A 81 9.77 -7.76 7.12
N THR A 82 9.97 -6.75 6.28
CA THR A 82 10.46 -5.42 6.67
C THR A 82 9.41 -4.34 6.47
N GLU A 83 8.20 -4.73 6.06
CA GLU A 83 7.11 -3.81 5.72
C GLU A 83 5.81 -4.25 6.38
N CYS A 84 5.06 -3.30 6.93
CA CYS A 84 3.85 -3.57 7.71
C CYS A 84 2.75 -4.25 6.88
N TRP A 85 2.62 -3.89 5.61
CA TRP A 85 1.59 -4.43 4.69
C TRP A 85 1.74 -5.93 4.40
N ILE A 86 2.92 -6.49 4.67
CA ILE A 86 3.18 -7.93 4.50
C ILE A 86 2.30 -8.73 5.45
N CYS A 87 2.23 -8.32 6.72
CA CYS A 87 1.44 -9.00 7.74
C CYS A 87 0.06 -8.37 7.92
N HIS A 88 -0.08 -7.06 7.75
CA HIS A 88 -1.31 -6.32 7.99
C HIS A 88 -1.99 -5.87 6.70
N PHE A 89 -3.31 -5.85 6.70
CA PHE A 89 -4.10 -5.34 5.58
C PHE A 89 -5.42 -4.77 6.06
N VAL A 90 -6.02 -3.94 5.22
CA VAL A 90 -7.36 -3.40 5.44
C VAL A 90 -8.29 -4.02 4.40
N GLU A 91 -9.44 -4.49 4.87
CA GLU A 91 -10.55 -4.87 4.01
C GLU A 91 -11.59 -3.75 4.04
N SER A 92 -11.84 -3.15 2.87
CA SER A 92 -12.92 -2.19 2.72
C SER A 92 -14.23 -2.96 2.58
N ASN A 93 -15.16 -2.76 3.51
CA ASN A 93 -16.52 -3.18 3.25
C ASN A 93 -17.17 -2.14 2.31
N SER A 94 -17.87 -2.60 1.28
CA SER A 94 -18.50 -1.74 0.29
C SER A 94 -19.77 -1.03 0.80
N TRP A 95 -20.19 -1.32 2.04
CA TRP A 95 -21.48 -0.88 2.57
C TRP A 95 -21.37 0.15 3.70
N SER A 96 -20.21 0.26 4.36
CA SER A 96 -19.91 1.30 5.35
C SER A 96 -18.67 2.07 4.93
N LEU A 97 -18.87 3.32 4.52
CA LEU A 97 -17.78 4.27 4.24
C LEU A 97 -16.88 4.55 5.46
N TYR A 98 -17.20 4.01 6.64
CA TYR A 98 -16.57 4.34 7.91
C TYR A 98 -15.99 3.14 8.66
N GLN A 99 -16.17 1.91 8.17
CA GLN A 99 -15.63 0.72 8.84
C GLN A 99 -14.63 0.00 7.93
N GLU A 100 -13.38 0.44 8.01
CA GLU A 100 -12.25 -0.33 7.53
C GLU A 100 -11.93 -1.44 8.52
N ASN A 101 -12.09 -2.71 8.10
CA ASN A 101 -11.71 -3.82 8.94
C ASN A 101 -10.20 -4.04 8.82
N ARG A 102 -9.50 -3.95 9.95
CA ARG A 102 -8.06 -4.17 10.02
C ARG A 102 -7.79 -5.63 10.31
N HIS A 103 -7.02 -6.26 9.45
CA HIS A 103 -6.69 -7.67 9.54
C HIS A 103 -5.19 -7.88 9.67
N THR A 104 -4.85 -9.04 10.22
CA THR A 104 -3.47 -9.53 10.31
C THR A 104 -3.46 -10.94 9.77
N ARG A 105 -2.53 -11.25 8.88
CA ARG A 105 -2.26 -12.61 8.41
C ARG A 105 -1.52 -13.33 9.53
N ARG A 106 -2.24 -14.03 10.41
CA ARG A 106 -1.66 -14.59 11.64
C ARG A 106 -0.75 -15.79 11.33
N PRO A 107 0.26 -16.07 12.16
CA PRO A 107 1.15 -17.22 11.95
C PRO A 107 0.39 -18.54 11.76
N GLU A 108 -0.69 -18.76 12.51
CA GLU A 108 -1.49 -19.98 12.45
C GLU A 108 -2.22 -20.11 11.10
N GLU A 109 -2.79 -19.02 10.60
CA GLU A 109 -3.50 -18.95 9.32
C GLU A 109 -2.54 -19.11 8.14
N VAL A 110 -1.35 -18.48 8.24
CA VAL A 110 -0.26 -18.67 7.28
C VAL A 110 0.20 -20.12 7.26
N LYS A 111 0.37 -20.76 8.42
CA LYS A 111 0.77 -22.17 8.51
C LYS A 111 -0.27 -23.09 7.85
N GLN A 112 -1.55 -22.78 8.00
CA GLN A 112 -2.66 -23.47 7.32
C GLN A 112 -2.70 -23.19 5.81
N GLY A 113 -1.95 -22.21 5.31
CA GLY A 113 -1.85 -21.89 3.90
C GLY A 113 -3.00 -21.05 3.37
N GLN A 114 -3.67 -20.28 4.24
CA GLN A 114 -4.80 -19.43 3.85
C GLN A 114 -4.40 -18.26 2.92
N TYR A 115 -3.10 -17.95 2.82
CA TYR A 115 -2.58 -16.78 2.11
C TYR A 115 -1.59 -17.11 0.99
N LYS A 116 -1.62 -18.32 0.40
CA LYS A 116 -0.65 -18.76 -0.63
C LYS A 116 -0.55 -17.83 -1.84
N ASP A 117 -1.67 -17.32 -2.32
CA ASP A 117 -1.67 -16.42 -3.48
C ASP A 117 -1.00 -15.08 -3.15
N PHE A 118 -1.28 -14.56 -1.95
CA PHE A 118 -0.59 -13.38 -1.44
C PHE A 118 0.91 -13.65 -1.26
N GLU A 119 1.30 -14.77 -0.65
CA GLU A 119 2.70 -15.15 -0.44
C GLU A 119 3.49 -15.12 -1.76
N LYS A 120 2.91 -15.70 -2.82
CA LYS A 120 3.52 -15.73 -4.16
C LYS A 120 3.63 -14.32 -4.75
N LYS A 121 2.59 -13.50 -4.65
CA LYS A 121 2.58 -12.13 -5.19
C LYS A 121 3.60 -11.26 -4.45
N ALA A 122 3.52 -11.21 -3.13
CA ALA A 122 4.37 -10.38 -2.29
C ALA A 122 5.85 -10.78 -2.40
N SER A 123 6.17 -12.07 -2.44
CA SER A 123 7.57 -12.51 -2.60
C SER A 123 8.18 -12.03 -3.92
N LYS A 124 7.41 -12.09 -5.02
CA LYS A 124 7.87 -11.58 -6.33
C LYS A 124 8.10 -10.07 -6.30
N GLU A 125 7.21 -9.34 -5.65
CA GLU A 125 7.27 -7.89 -5.57
C GLU A 125 8.44 -7.40 -4.70
N ILE A 126 8.71 -8.07 -3.58
CA ILE A 126 9.87 -7.78 -2.74
C ILE A 126 11.16 -8.06 -3.52
N GLU A 127 11.23 -9.17 -4.26
CA GLU A 127 12.42 -9.50 -5.04
C GLU A 127 12.66 -8.52 -6.19
N SER A 128 11.61 -8.11 -6.91
CA SER A 128 11.75 -7.13 -8.00
C SER A 128 12.24 -5.77 -7.48
N ARG A 129 11.77 -5.34 -6.30
CA ARG A 129 12.25 -4.11 -5.64
C ARG A 129 13.70 -4.22 -5.21
N ARG A 130 14.09 -5.35 -4.62
CA ARG A 130 15.49 -5.61 -4.23
C ARG A 130 16.42 -5.58 -5.43
N GLN A 131 16.00 -6.16 -6.56
CA GLN A 131 16.77 -6.12 -7.79
C GLN A 131 16.91 -4.68 -8.30
N LYS A 132 15.80 -3.94 -8.40
CA LYS A 132 15.82 -2.53 -8.81
C LYS A 132 16.74 -1.68 -7.93
N GLN A 133 16.72 -1.87 -6.61
CA GLN A 133 17.61 -1.16 -5.68
C GLN A 133 19.10 -1.51 -5.90
N LYS A 134 19.43 -2.76 -6.26
CA LYS A 134 20.81 -3.14 -6.62
C LYS A 134 21.24 -2.48 -7.91
N ASP A 135 20.35 -2.42 -8.89
CA ASP A 135 20.61 -1.82 -10.20
C ASP A 135 20.80 -0.29 -10.07
N ASP A 136 19.97 0.36 -9.24
CA ASP A 136 20.02 1.81 -9.02
C ASP A 136 21.24 2.25 -8.18
N LYS A 137 21.72 1.42 -7.24
CA LYS A 137 22.85 1.78 -6.34
C LYS A 137 24.24 1.38 -6.88
N GLY A 138 24.32 0.54 -7.90
CA GLY A 138 25.58 -0.03 -8.38
C GLY A 138 26.31 -0.91 -7.34
N PRO A 139 27.35 -1.68 -7.73
CA PRO A 139 27.97 -2.71 -6.88
C PRO A 139 28.74 -2.19 -5.65
N SER A 140 28.81 -0.88 -5.41
CA SER A 140 29.71 -0.28 -4.42
C SER A 140 29.12 -0.07 -3.01
N GLN A 141 27.80 -0.18 -2.83
CA GLN A 141 27.16 0.14 -1.52
C GLN A 141 26.57 -1.07 -0.76
N LEU A 142 26.80 -2.30 -1.22
CA LEU A 142 26.20 -3.49 -0.58
C LEU A 142 26.93 -3.99 0.68
N SER A 143 28.10 -3.43 1.05
CA SER A 143 28.87 -3.93 2.22
C SER A 143 28.54 -3.27 3.56
N GLN A 144 27.69 -2.23 3.60
CA GLN A 144 27.44 -1.45 4.82
C GLN A 144 26.05 -1.59 5.43
N GLN A 145 25.21 -2.50 4.93
CA GLN A 145 23.90 -2.77 5.53
C GLN A 145 23.71 -4.25 5.80
N ARG A 146 24.43 -4.73 6.82
CA ARG A 146 24.04 -5.90 7.60
C ARG A 146 24.37 -5.57 9.07
N PRO A 147 23.43 -5.76 10.01
CA PRO A 147 23.79 -5.80 11.43
C PRO A 147 24.72 -6.98 11.73
#